data_AF-A0A9D4P523-F1
#
_entry.id   AF-A0A9D4P523-F1
#
_cell.length_a   1.000
_cell.length_b   1.000
_cell.length_c   1.000
_cell.angle_alpha   90.00
_cell.angle_beta   90.00
_cell.angle_gamma   90.00
#
_symmetry.space_group_name_H-M   'P 1'
#
loop_
_entity.id
_entity.type
_entity.pdbx_description
1 polymer ?
#
loop_
_entity_poly.entity_id
_entity_poly.type
_entity_poly.pdbx_seq_one_letter_code
_entity_poly.pdbx_strand_id
1 'polypeptide(L)'
;MLHILFARRYRRFCLFILIPLVFFLILVLTFLPDKLDILDPAHKSVQKAEPLNGEIFESQIDDSHIELEARTQVPIFRDGGLLGNFEPPKSIRKSRVHRPGDYGKKFSMENLDVDPNEVSAKKNEYGMNIVASDHIPMDRIVPDLRHEECRHWDYPEQLPSASVVIVFYNEGFTTLLRTVHSVLIRSPRRFLREVLLVDDFSDKENLHAKLDDYIMEHFGSFKMNWKPDMNDRATISGETLADRSGKVRVIRNKQRLGLIGSRAHGAKEALGEVVVFLDAHCEVNTNWLVPLLAPIAANNRTMTVPIIDGIDSNTFEYRPVYQKDKHFIGIWEWGMLYKEQSLNLKQHLLNHRFSEPYESPTHAGGLLAINRHFFFELGGYDNGLLVWGGENFELSFKVWQCGGRLLWVPCSRVGHIYRPFMPYGFGKLAQKRKGPLVLINYKRVIEVWFDSNYKQYFYTREPMAQFYDVDDISKQLQIKEKLQCKSFDWFIQNHAKSIFIDFPRLPPNVGWGELHSLAHKSLCLDSPSAHPPSMIMLSGCHGSGGNQLFRLNEKGQLGLGERCVDANDNSVFLTYCKLGTVDGPWSFDKNTQQMLNKGQCLSYHDSQLLLAECSDSDQNQKWYWHPIKPKRH
;
A
#
# COMPACT_ATOMS: atom_id res chain seq x y z
N MET A 1 -14.57 -55.98 -33.79
CA MET A 1 -13.71 -57.16 -33.92
C MET A 1 -12.25 -56.76 -34.22
N LEU A 2 -11.50 -55.94 -33.49
CA LEU A 2 -11.65 -55.17 -32.24
C LEU A 2 -12.17 -55.90 -30.98
N HIS A 3 -11.63 -55.48 -29.82
CA HIS A 3 -11.94 -55.83 -28.42
C HIS A 3 -11.49 -57.18 -27.79
N ILE A 4 -11.26 -58.27 -28.53
CA ILE A 4 -11.02 -59.58 -27.87
C ILE A 4 -9.53 -59.90 -27.56
N LEU A 5 -8.56 -59.36 -28.31
CA LEU A 5 -7.15 -59.78 -28.18
C LEU A 5 -6.32 -59.05 -27.10
N PHE A 6 -6.68 -57.83 -26.69
CA PHE A 6 -5.92 -57.09 -25.66
C PHE A 6 -6.23 -57.54 -24.21
N ALA A 7 -7.47 -57.96 -23.95
CA ALA A 7 -7.95 -58.29 -22.60
C ALA A 7 -7.22 -59.47 -21.93
N ARG A 8 -6.62 -60.38 -22.71
CA ARG A 8 -5.93 -61.57 -22.18
C ARG A 8 -4.50 -61.31 -21.68
N ARG A 9 -3.87 -60.18 -22.01
CA ARG A 9 -2.47 -59.88 -21.58
C ARG A 9 -2.40 -59.12 -20.26
N TYR A 10 -3.33 -58.20 -20.01
CA TYR A 10 -3.37 -57.39 -18.77
C TYR A 10 -3.74 -58.22 -17.53
N ARG A 11 -4.71 -59.14 -17.64
CA ARG A 11 -5.27 -59.90 -16.50
C ARG A 11 -4.27 -60.87 -15.84
N ARG A 12 -3.11 -61.14 -16.46
CA ARG A 12 -2.00 -61.91 -15.86
C ARG A 12 -0.98 -61.05 -15.13
N PHE A 13 -0.90 -59.75 -15.39
CA PHE A 13 0.12 -58.88 -14.78
C PHE A 13 -0.27 -58.41 -13.37
N CYS A 14 -1.53 -58.02 -13.17
CA CYS A 14 -2.03 -57.55 -11.86
C CYS A 14 -1.97 -58.62 -10.76
N LEU A 15 -2.04 -59.91 -11.12
CA LEU A 15 -2.07 -61.01 -10.15
C LEU A 15 -0.72 -61.25 -9.45
N PHE A 16 0.40 -60.87 -10.07
CA PHE A 16 1.75 -61.08 -9.52
C PHE A 16 2.21 -60.00 -8.54
N ILE A 17 1.52 -58.84 -8.48
CA ILE A 17 1.93 -57.69 -7.65
C ILE A 17 1.07 -57.56 -6.39
N LEU A 18 -0.22 -57.92 -6.46
CA LEU A 18 -1.14 -57.79 -5.32
C LEU A 18 -0.95 -58.85 -4.22
N ILE A 19 -0.54 -60.07 -4.58
CA ILE A 19 -0.41 -61.18 -3.61
C ILE A 19 0.76 -60.95 -2.61
N PRO A 20 1.97 -60.53 -3.02
CA PRO A 20 3.06 -60.26 -2.08
C PRO A 20 2.76 -59.13 -1.09
N LEU A 21 2.07 -58.06 -1.52
CA LEU A 21 1.75 -56.91 -0.67
C LEU A 21 0.80 -57.26 0.47
N VAL A 22 -0.21 -58.12 0.22
CA VAL A 22 -1.13 -58.60 1.25
C VAL A 22 -0.41 -59.48 2.28
N PHE A 23 0.48 -60.37 1.82
CA PHE A 23 1.31 -61.19 2.72
C PHE A 23 2.24 -60.35 3.60
N PHE A 24 2.87 -59.31 3.07
CA PHE A 24 3.72 -58.41 3.84
C PHE A 24 2.96 -57.66 4.93
N LEU A 25 1.74 -57.19 4.64
CA LEU A 25 0.89 -56.49 5.61
C LEU A 25 0.45 -57.40 6.76
N ILE A 26 0.10 -58.66 6.46
CA ILE A 26 -0.24 -59.67 7.46
C ILE A 26 0.98 -59.99 8.35
N LEU A 27 2.17 -60.09 7.78
CA LEU A 27 3.40 -60.37 8.55
C LEU A 27 3.70 -59.27 9.58
N VAL A 28 3.52 -58.00 9.21
CA VAL A 28 3.73 -56.85 10.11
C VAL A 28 2.72 -56.83 11.27
N LEU A 29 1.47 -57.22 11.01
CA LEU A 29 0.42 -57.28 12.03
C LEU A 29 0.53 -58.49 12.99
N THR A 30 1.42 -59.44 12.73
CA THR A 30 1.65 -60.63 13.57
C THR A 30 2.87 -60.56 14.49
N PHE A 31 3.64 -59.47 14.47
CA PHE A 31 4.94 -59.36 15.16
C PHE A 31 5.11 -58.11 16.06
N LEU A 32 4.03 -57.64 16.69
CA LEU A 32 4.10 -56.71 17.83
C LEU A 32 3.44 -57.35 19.07
N PRO A 33 4.11 -57.39 20.24
CA PRO A 33 3.63 -58.13 21.41
C PRO A 33 2.72 -57.30 22.34
N ASP A 34 1.72 -57.96 22.92
CA ASP A 34 0.86 -57.46 24.01
C ASP A 34 1.45 -57.69 25.42
N LYS A 35 0.90 -57.00 26.43
CA LYS A 35 0.98 -57.25 27.90
C LYS A 35 2.29 -56.81 28.60
N LEU A 36 2.38 -56.42 29.89
CA LEU A 36 1.50 -56.00 31.02
C LEU A 36 2.41 -55.35 32.12
N ASP A 37 2.03 -54.74 33.26
CA ASP A 37 0.74 -54.45 33.93
C ASP A 37 0.83 -53.22 34.90
N ILE A 38 -0.30 -52.94 35.56
CA ILE A 38 -0.63 -52.07 36.73
C ILE A 38 0.39 -51.97 37.90
N LEU A 39 0.46 -50.78 38.54
CA LEU A 39 0.42 -50.58 40.01
C LEU A 39 -0.02 -49.14 40.41
N ASP A 40 -0.86 -49.00 41.44
CA ASP A 40 -1.39 -47.76 42.07
C ASP A 40 -1.66 -48.08 43.57
N PRO A 41 -1.56 -47.12 44.53
CA PRO A 41 -2.78 -46.46 45.01
C PRO A 41 -2.66 -44.99 45.55
N ALA A 42 -3.84 -44.33 45.57
CA ALA A 42 -4.30 -43.27 46.51
C ALA A 42 -3.98 -41.78 46.15
N HIS A 43 -4.96 -41.00 45.64
CA HIS A 43 -6.02 -40.24 46.38
C HIS A 43 -5.56 -38.89 46.97
N LYS A 44 -6.27 -37.74 46.90
CA LYS A 44 -7.64 -37.29 46.51
C LYS A 44 -7.53 -35.80 46.07
N SER A 45 -8.47 -35.10 45.40
CA SER A 45 -9.76 -35.42 44.77
C SER A 45 -10.26 -34.22 43.93
N VAL A 46 -10.91 -34.44 42.80
CA VAL A 46 -11.79 -33.46 42.10
C VAL A 46 -13.06 -34.19 41.66
N GLN A 47 -14.23 -33.54 41.70
CA GLN A 47 -15.52 -34.17 41.41
C GLN A 47 -15.92 -34.14 39.91
N LYS A 48 -16.80 -35.07 39.54
CA LYS A 48 -17.24 -35.34 38.16
C LYS A 48 -18.22 -34.30 37.60
N ALA A 49 -18.25 -34.23 36.27
CA ALA A 49 -19.50 -34.15 35.51
C ALA A 49 -19.55 -35.31 34.51
N GLU A 50 -20.73 -35.85 34.24
CA GLU A 50 -20.98 -36.94 33.27
C GLU A 50 -22.09 -36.51 32.28
N PRO A 51 -22.22 -37.15 31.11
CA PRO A 51 -22.88 -36.54 29.94
C PRO A 51 -24.40 -36.63 29.98
N LEU A 52 -25.04 -35.70 29.27
CA LEU A 52 -26.46 -35.77 28.90
C LEU A 52 -26.63 -36.32 27.49
N ASN A 53 -27.64 -37.17 27.32
CA ASN A 53 -28.01 -37.77 26.03
C ASN A 53 -28.61 -36.71 25.09
N GLY A 54 -28.53 -36.98 23.78
CA GLY A 54 -29.27 -36.21 22.79
C GLY A 54 -30.71 -36.71 22.66
N GLU A 55 -31.66 -35.77 22.64
CA GLU A 55 -32.99 -35.97 22.06
C GLU A 55 -33.12 -35.10 20.81
N ILE A 56 -33.82 -35.59 19.79
CA ILE A 56 -33.97 -34.93 18.50
C ILE A 56 -35.18 -33.99 18.57
N PHE A 57 -34.93 -32.68 18.48
CA PHE A 57 -35.97 -31.69 18.24
C PHE A 57 -35.91 -31.19 16.79
N GLU A 58 -36.73 -31.77 15.93
CA GLU A 58 -37.13 -31.13 14.67
C GLU A 58 -38.11 -29.98 14.98
N SER A 59 -37.59 -28.78 15.22
CA SER A 59 -38.39 -27.55 15.30
C SER A 59 -38.23 -26.74 14.02
N GLN A 60 -39.20 -26.93 13.12
CA GLN A 60 -39.66 -26.03 12.05
C GLN A 60 -38.78 -24.79 11.79
N ILE A 61 -38.13 -24.77 10.62
CA ILE A 61 -37.64 -23.51 10.03
C ILE A 61 -38.88 -22.70 9.64
N ASP A 62 -39.17 -21.66 10.40
CA ASP A 62 -40.14 -20.64 10.04
C ASP A 62 -39.49 -19.67 9.04
N ASP A 63 -39.94 -19.71 7.77
CA ASP A 63 -39.56 -18.75 6.73
C ASP A 63 -40.26 -17.39 6.95
N SER A 64 -40.18 -16.86 8.18
CA SER A 64 -40.57 -15.47 8.44
C SER A 64 -39.50 -14.53 7.91
N HIS A 65 -39.91 -13.72 6.93
CA HIS A 65 -39.12 -12.64 6.36
C HIS A 65 -38.85 -11.54 7.43
N ILE A 66 -37.92 -11.78 8.35
CA ILE A 66 -37.40 -10.74 9.24
C ILE A 66 -36.56 -9.79 8.38
N GLU A 67 -37.16 -8.64 8.10
CA GLU A 67 -36.72 -7.60 7.18
C GLU A 67 -35.22 -7.26 7.28
N LEU A 68 -34.48 -7.47 6.19
CA LEU A 68 -33.10 -7.01 6.04
C LEU A 68 -32.98 -5.48 5.83
N GLU A 69 -34.04 -4.73 6.16
CA GLU A 69 -34.15 -3.29 5.90
C GLU A 69 -33.44 -2.42 6.94
N ALA A 70 -32.95 -3.01 8.04
CA ALA A 70 -32.33 -2.28 9.15
C ALA A 70 -30.84 -1.85 8.95
N ARG A 71 -30.32 -1.84 7.71
CA ARG A 71 -28.95 -1.37 7.38
C ARG A 71 -28.86 -0.44 6.16
N THR A 72 -29.99 -0.06 5.58
CA THR A 72 -30.08 0.72 4.32
C THR A 72 -29.96 2.23 4.49
N GLN A 73 -29.63 2.73 5.69
CA GLN A 73 -29.40 4.16 5.91
C GLN A 73 -28.09 4.60 5.22
N VAL A 74 -28.23 5.50 4.23
CA VAL A 74 -27.12 6.21 3.58
C VAL A 74 -27.02 7.65 4.12
N PRO A 75 -25.88 8.34 3.98
CA PRO A 75 -25.77 9.75 4.33
C PRO A 75 -26.74 10.63 3.51
N ILE A 76 -27.32 11.64 4.15
CA ILE A 76 -28.30 12.56 3.54
C ILE A 76 -27.75 13.99 3.61
N PHE A 77 -27.71 14.70 2.48
CA PHE A 77 -27.35 16.10 2.46
C PHE A 77 -28.50 16.99 2.92
N ARG A 78 -28.24 17.92 3.84
CA ARG A 78 -29.19 18.91 4.35
C ARG A 78 -29.09 20.20 3.55
N ASP A 79 -29.97 20.38 2.58
CA ASP A 79 -30.14 21.68 1.91
C ASP A 79 -30.63 22.77 2.90
N GLY A 80 -30.45 24.04 2.53
CA GLY A 80 -30.79 25.19 3.38
C GLY A 80 -29.75 25.55 4.45
N GLY A 81 -28.57 24.91 4.45
CA GLY A 81 -27.44 25.30 5.33
C GLY A 81 -27.53 24.79 6.77
N LEU A 82 -28.43 23.84 7.06
CA LEU A 82 -28.49 23.15 8.35
C LEU A 82 -27.23 22.30 8.56
N LEU A 83 -26.64 22.33 9.75
CA LEU A 83 -25.48 21.49 10.07
C LEU A 83 -25.88 20.02 10.22
N GLY A 84 -25.00 19.13 9.79
CA GLY A 84 -25.14 17.68 9.92
C GLY A 84 -24.90 17.18 11.35
N ASN A 85 -25.53 16.05 11.68
CA ASN A 85 -25.57 15.46 13.04
C ASN A 85 -24.22 15.11 13.70
N PHE A 86 -23.10 15.10 12.98
CA PHE A 86 -21.76 14.82 13.53
C PHE A 86 -20.78 16.01 13.54
N GLU A 87 -21.21 17.23 13.20
CA GLU A 87 -20.34 18.41 13.29
C GLU A 87 -20.10 18.87 14.75
N PRO A 88 -18.88 19.34 15.11
CA PRO A 88 -18.57 19.73 16.49
C PRO A 88 -19.27 21.04 16.90
N PRO A 89 -19.68 21.18 18.17
CA PRO A 89 -20.36 22.38 18.66
C PRO A 89 -19.43 23.60 18.68
N LYS A 90 -19.98 24.75 18.27
CA LYS A 90 -19.24 26.03 18.10
C LYS A 90 -18.55 26.59 19.35
N SER A 91 -18.77 26.00 20.54
CA SER A 91 -18.20 26.42 21.81
C SER A 91 -16.72 26.02 22.01
N ILE A 92 -16.31 24.84 21.53
CA ILE A 92 -15.03 24.23 21.91
C ILE A 92 -13.82 24.97 21.30
N ARG A 93 -13.99 25.53 20.09
CA ARG A 93 -12.93 26.24 19.36
C ARG A 93 -12.50 27.61 19.94
N LYS A 94 -13.08 28.08 21.06
CA LYS A 94 -12.89 29.46 21.57
C LYS A 94 -12.01 29.63 22.82
N SER A 95 -11.64 28.58 23.53
CA SER A 95 -10.98 28.69 24.86
C SER A 95 -9.45 28.62 24.84
N ARG A 96 -8.82 28.45 23.68
CA ARG A 96 -7.38 28.15 23.56
C ARG A 96 -6.61 29.32 22.95
N VAL A 97 -5.64 29.82 23.72
CA VAL A 97 -4.63 30.80 23.30
C VAL A 97 -3.87 30.28 22.08
N HIS A 98 -3.33 31.16 21.23
CA HIS A 98 -2.49 30.76 20.09
C HIS A 98 -1.17 30.11 20.55
N ARG A 99 -1.18 28.78 20.77
CA ARG A 99 0.02 27.98 21.05
C ARG A 99 0.80 27.71 19.74
N PRO A 100 2.08 27.35 19.81
CA PRO A 100 2.85 26.99 18.62
C PRO A 100 2.20 25.85 17.83
N GLY A 101 2.08 26.00 16.51
CA GLY A 101 1.50 24.99 15.63
C GLY A 101 -0.03 24.83 15.67
N ASP A 102 -0.77 25.54 16.56
CA ASP A 102 -2.24 25.55 16.55
C ASP A 102 -2.79 26.15 15.24
N TYR A 103 -3.96 25.66 14.82
CA TYR A 103 -4.57 25.88 13.50
C TYR A 103 -3.67 25.44 12.34
N GLY A 104 -2.71 24.55 12.59
CA GLY A 104 -1.77 24.05 11.58
C GLY A 104 -0.77 25.09 11.07
N LYS A 105 -0.57 26.20 11.78
CA LYS A 105 0.40 27.25 11.37
C LYS A 105 1.84 26.71 11.39
N LYS A 106 2.67 27.19 10.47
CA LYS A 106 4.12 27.01 10.46
C LYS A 106 4.73 27.31 11.84
N PHE A 107 5.46 26.34 12.40
CA PHE A 107 6.32 26.54 13.58
C PHE A 107 7.61 27.26 13.17
N SER A 108 8.07 28.23 13.98
CA SER A 108 9.38 28.85 13.80
C SER A 108 10.36 28.43 14.89
N MET A 109 11.56 28.05 14.47
CA MET A 109 12.70 27.75 15.33
C MET A 109 13.42 29.02 15.82
N GLU A 110 13.15 30.19 15.25
CA GLU A 110 13.94 31.43 15.40
C GLU A 110 14.04 31.95 16.84
N ASN A 111 13.10 31.56 17.71
CA ASN A 111 13.05 31.98 19.12
C ASN A 111 13.41 30.85 20.10
N LEU A 112 14.04 29.76 19.63
CA LEU A 112 14.51 28.66 20.48
C LEU A 112 16.03 28.69 20.61
N ASP A 113 16.52 28.62 21.85
CA ASP A 113 17.94 28.40 22.14
C ASP A 113 18.26 26.90 22.04
N VAL A 114 18.52 26.44 20.80
CA VAL A 114 18.83 25.04 20.47
C VAL A 114 19.93 24.97 19.42
N ASP A 115 20.83 23.99 19.55
CA ASP A 115 21.96 23.81 18.62
C ASP A 115 21.46 23.43 17.20
N PRO A 116 21.77 24.21 16.16
CA PRO A 116 21.46 23.86 14.77
C PRO A 116 22.02 22.49 14.34
N ASN A 117 23.13 22.03 14.93
CA ASN A 117 23.70 20.71 14.65
C ASN A 117 22.84 19.58 15.24
N GLU A 118 22.26 19.75 16.45
CA GLU A 118 21.31 18.80 17.03
C GLU A 118 20.02 18.72 16.19
N VAL A 119 19.51 19.88 15.76
CA VAL A 119 18.36 19.97 14.85
C VAL A 119 18.66 19.26 13.52
N SER A 120 19.87 19.41 12.98
CA SER A 120 20.32 18.73 11.75
C SER A 120 20.45 17.21 11.94
N ALA A 121 21.06 16.77 13.05
CA ALA A 121 21.21 15.35 13.39
C ALA A 121 19.84 14.67 13.52
N LYS A 122 18.90 15.24 14.29
CA LYS A 122 17.53 14.73 14.43
C LYS A 122 16.76 14.72 13.10
N LYS A 123 16.96 15.71 12.22
CA LYS A 123 16.38 15.71 10.87
C LYS A 123 16.90 14.54 10.02
N ASN A 124 18.20 14.27 10.08
CA ASN A 124 18.82 13.15 9.37
C ASN A 124 18.37 11.79 9.94
N GLU A 125 18.16 11.70 11.26
CA GLU A 125 17.78 10.49 11.98
C GLU A 125 16.30 10.09 11.78
N TYR A 126 15.37 11.05 11.76
CA TYR A 126 13.91 10.77 11.67
C TYR A 126 13.27 11.16 10.33
N GLY A 127 14.02 11.79 9.41
CA GLY A 127 13.47 12.37 8.19
C GLY A 127 12.54 13.57 8.44
N MET A 128 12.60 14.18 9.62
CA MET A 128 11.75 15.30 10.04
C MET A 128 12.35 16.05 11.24
N ASN A 129 11.90 17.29 11.46
CA ASN A 129 12.35 18.14 12.55
C ASN A 129 11.67 17.78 13.88
N ILE A 130 12.15 16.73 14.54
CA ILE A 130 11.64 16.32 15.86
C ILE A 130 11.74 17.45 16.90
N VAL A 131 12.77 18.32 16.84
CA VAL A 131 12.90 19.47 17.77
C VAL A 131 11.74 20.45 17.63
N ALA A 132 11.27 20.74 16.41
CA ALA A 132 10.02 21.51 16.22
C ALA A 132 8.80 20.73 16.72
N SER A 133 8.76 19.41 16.48
CA SER A 133 7.66 18.56 16.94
C SER A 133 7.53 18.54 18.46
N ASP A 134 8.63 18.53 19.20
CA ASP A 134 8.65 18.47 20.67
C ASP A 134 8.08 19.75 21.32
N HIS A 135 8.08 20.87 20.60
CA HIS A 135 7.52 22.15 21.04
C HIS A 135 6.06 22.40 20.58
N ILE A 136 5.46 21.48 19.82
CA ILE A 136 4.08 21.58 19.33
C ILE A 136 3.16 20.70 20.20
N PRO A 137 2.03 21.22 20.72
CA PRO A 137 1.13 20.43 21.57
C PRO A 137 0.67 19.11 20.91
N MET A 138 0.56 18.05 21.72
CA MET A 138 -0.02 16.77 21.28
C MET A 138 -1.49 16.91 20.87
N ASP A 139 -2.19 17.87 21.48
CA ASP A 139 -3.60 18.19 21.24
C ASP A 139 -3.75 19.50 20.45
N ARG A 140 -2.81 19.78 19.52
CA ARG A 140 -2.86 20.99 18.69
C ARG A 140 -4.09 21.01 17.78
N ILE A 141 -4.68 22.19 17.58
CA ILE A 141 -5.80 22.41 16.67
C ILE A 141 -5.26 22.32 15.22
N VAL A 142 -5.98 21.61 14.34
CA VAL A 142 -5.69 21.54 12.90
C VAL A 142 -6.71 22.38 12.11
N PRO A 143 -6.36 22.89 10.91
CA PRO A 143 -7.30 23.65 10.10
C PRO A 143 -8.34 22.72 9.47
N ASP A 144 -9.60 23.15 9.44
CA ASP A 144 -10.69 22.41 8.80
C ASP A 144 -10.64 22.62 7.28
N LEU A 145 -9.92 21.74 6.57
CA LEU A 145 -9.71 21.81 5.11
C LEU A 145 -10.81 21.09 4.30
N ARG A 146 -11.93 20.71 4.93
CA ARG A 146 -13.07 20.11 4.23
C ARG A 146 -13.83 21.17 3.41
N HIS A 147 -14.55 20.72 2.40
CA HIS A 147 -15.46 21.56 1.62
C HIS A 147 -16.68 21.90 2.48
N GLU A 148 -17.30 23.07 2.29
CA GLU A 148 -18.40 23.52 3.18
C GLU A 148 -19.57 22.53 3.19
N GLU A 149 -19.87 21.92 2.02
CA GLU A 149 -20.83 20.81 1.89
C GLU A 149 -20.63 19.69 2.92
N CYS A 150 -19.39 19.37 3.32
CA CYS A 150 -19.10 18.32 4.29
C CYS A 150 -19.70 18.58 5.67
N ARG A 151 -20.03 19.84 6.00
CA ARG A 151 -20.70 20.21 7.27
C ARG A 151 -22.20 20.01 7.24
N HIS A 152 -22.77 19.65 6.09
CA HIS A 152 -24.21 19.58 5.85
C HIS A 152 -24.72 18.14 5.61
N TRP A 153 -23.89 17.12 5.79
CA TRP A 153 -24.31 15.72 5.72
C TRP A 153 -24.77 15.20 7.09
N ASP A 154 -26.01 14.73 7.18
CA ASP A 154 -26.39 13.79 8.23
C ASP A 154 -25.88 12.40 7.84
N TYR A 155 -25.22 11.72 8.78
CA TYR A 155 -24.75 10.34 8.61
C TYR A 155 -25.60 9.37 9.45
N PRO A 156 -25.69 8.09 9.06
CA PRO A 156 -26.37 7.07 9.86
C PRO A 156 -25.80 7.01 11.29
N GLU A 157 -26.67 6.86 12.28
CA GLU A 157 -26.21 6.75 13.67
C GLU A 157 -25.65 5.37 14.03
N GLN A 158 -26.03 4.34 13.27
CA GLN A 158 -25.55 2.97 13.41
C GLN A 158 -24.44 2.69 12.40
N LEU A 159 -23.19 3.00 12.78
CA LEU A 159 -21.98 2.68 12.02
C LEU A 159 -21.15 1.60 12.75
N PRO A 160 -20.40 0.76 12.01
CA PRO A 160 -19.59 -0.30 12.60
C PRO A 160 -18.45 0.24 13.46
N SER A 161 -18.05 -0.56 14.45
CA SER A 161 -16.93 -0.26 15.34
C SER A 161 -15.57 -0.35 14.61
N ALA A 162 -14.67 0.59 14.91
CA ALA A 162 -13.41 0.78 14.18
C ALA A 162 -12.19 0.66 15.10
N SER A 163 -11.27 -0.25 14.79
CA SER A 163 -9.92 -0.31 15.40
C SER A 163 -8.95 0.49 14.54
N VAL A 164 -8.36 1.55 15.08
CA VAL A 164 -7.33 2.34 14.38
C VAL A 164 -5.98 1.69 14.63
N VAL A 165 -5.41 1.05 13.61
CA VAL A 165 -4.14 0.33 13.64
C VAL A 165 -3.03 1.25 13.14
N ILE A 166 -2.06 1.54 14.02
CA ILE A 166 -0.90 2.36 13.72
C ILE A 166 0.35 1.48 13.85
N VAL A 167 0.99 1.20 12.72
CA VAL A 167 2.29 0.52 12.68
C VAL A 167 3.39 1.56 12.84
N PHE A 168 4.37 1.28 13.69
CA PHE A 168 5.54 2.12 13.85
C PHE A 168 6.83 1.29 13.91
N TYR A 169 7.91 1.88 13.39
CA TYR A 169 9.29 1.39 13.54
C TYR A 169 10.18 2.62 13.70
N ASN A 170 10.85 2.78 14.84
CA ASN A 170 11.76 3.90 15.09
C ASN A 170 11.16 5.29 14.78
N GLU A 171 9.89 5.48 15.14
CA GLU A 171 9.14 6.73 14.92
C GLU A 171 9.56 7.84 15.90
N GLY A 172 9.28 9.10 15.56
CA GLY A 172 9.39 10.20 16.52
C GLY A 172 8.38 10.04 17.67
N PHE A 173 8.84 10.15 18.92
CA PHE A 173 7.97 9.96 20.10
C PHE A 173 6.78 10.93 20.09
N THR A 174 7.02 12.19 19.73
CA THR A 174 6.01 13.24 19.70
C THR A 174 5.16 13.25 18.43
N THR A 175 5.60 12.63 17.32
CA THR A 175 4.75 12.39 16.14
C THR A 175 3.81 11.21 16.36
N LEU A 176 4.34 10.06 16.82
CA LEU A 176 3.56 8.87 17.19
C LEU A 176 2.41 9.23 18.14
N LEU A 177 2.73 9.95 19.23
CA LEU A 177 1.73 10.31 20.23
C LEU A 177 0.76 11.39 19.75
N ARG A 178 1.19 12.35 18.92
CA ARG A 178 0.25 13.31 18.30
C ARG A 178 -0.75 12.62 17.37
N THR A 179 -0.34 11.56 16.66
CA THR A 179 -1.29 10.72 15.91
C THR A 179 -2.33 10.09 16.84
N VAL A 180 -1.90 9.43 17.92
CA VAL A 180 -2.80 8.80 18.91
C VAL A 180 -3.76 9.82 19.54
N HIS A 181 -3.24 10.97 20.00
CA HIS A 181 -4.05 12.06 20.54
C HIS A 181 -5.06 12.58 19.52
N SER A 182 -4.65 12.83 18.28
CA SER A 182 -5.57 13.33 17.24
C SER A 182 -6.76 12.39 17.00
N VAL A 183 -6.51 11.07 16.99
CA VAL A 183 -7.53 10.04 16.82
C VAL A 183 -8.47 9.98 18.03
N LEU A 184 -7.95 10.02 19.26
CA LEU A 184 -8.76 9.97 20.47
C LEU A 184 -9.62 11.24 20.67
N ILE A 185 -9.12 12.40 20.25
CA ILE A 185 -9.82 13.68 20.39
C ILE A 185 -10.96 13.81 19.36
N ARG A 186 -10.73 13.40 18.10
CA ARG A 186 -11.60 13.75 16.95
C ARG A 186 -12.45 12.60 16.39
N SER A 187 -12.33 11.40 16.94
CA SER A 187 -13.21 10.27 16.61
C SER A 187 -14.36 10.16 17.62
N PRO A 188 -15.63 10.05 17.19
CA PRO A 188 -16.75 9.80 18.10
C PRO A 188 -16.51 8.55 18.95
N ARG A 189 -16.62 8.70 20.28
CA ARG A 189 -16.25 7.66 21.25
C ARG A 189 -16.97 6.32 21.01
N ARG A 190 -18.21 6.36 20.47
CA ARG A 190 -19.02 5.16 20.14
C ARG A 190 -18.39 4.29 19.06
N PHE A 191 -17.78 4.90 18.04
CA PHE A 191 -17.27 4.18 16.87
C PHE A 191 -15.81 3.77 17.03
N LEU A 192 -14.97 4.57 17.71
CA LEU A 192 -13.58 4.20 17.97
C LEU A 192 -13.49 3.05 19.00
N ARG A 193 -13.28 1.82 18.54
CA ARG A 193 -13.15 0.63 19.40
C ARG A 193 -11.87 0.64 20.23
N GLU A 194 -10.76 0.95 19.59
CA GLU A 194 -9.42 1.06 20.15
C GLU A 194 -8.47 1.81 19.21
N VAL A 195 -7.32 2.25 19.73
CA VAL A 195 -6.13 2.61 18.97
C VAL A 195 -5.06 1.56 19.25
N LEU A 196 -4.76 0.73 18.26
CA LEU A 196 -3.82 -0.38 18.35
C LEU A 196 -2.47 0.04 17.75
N LEU A 197 -1.49 0.27 18.63
CA LEU A 197 -0.11 0.53 18.28
C LEU A 197 0.62 -0.79 18.04
N VAL A 198 1.28 -0.92 16.90
CA VAL A 198 2.03 -2.12 16.49
C VAL A 198 3.50 -1.76 16.30
N ASP A 199 4.32 -2.13 17.27
CA ASP A 199 5.77 -1.93 17.25
C ASP A 199 6.42 -3.00 16.35
N ASP A 200 6.95 -2.60 15.20
CA ASP A 200 7.65 -3.48 14.27
C ASP A 200 9.12 -3.72 14.66
N PHE A 201 9.33 -4.09 15.93
CA PHE A 201 10.64 -4.39 16.50
C PHE A 201 11.59 -3.18 16.42
N SER A 202 11.12 -2.03 16.92
CA SER A 202 11.93 -0.81 17.10
C SER A 202 13.12 -1.04 18.03
N ASP A 203 14.17 -0.24 17.87
CA ASP A 203 15.40 -0.26 18.69
C ASP A 203 15.57 0.99 19.57
N LYS A 204 14.69 2.00 19.40
CA LYS A 204 14.73 3.25 20.18
C LYS A 204 14.15 3.07 21.58
N GLU A 205 14.97 3.26 22.61
CA GLU A 205 14.60 3.09 24.04
C GLU A 205 13.33 3.84 24.45
N ASN A 206 13.12 5.05 23.94
CA ASN A 206 11.95 5.88 24.23
C ASN A 206 10.62 5.30 23.70
N LEU A 207 10.67 4.31 22.80
CA LEU A 207 9.49 3.60 22.30
C LEU A 207 9.17 2.33 23.10
N HIS A 208 9.99 1.96 24.09
CA HIS A 208 9.73 0.84 25.01
C HIS A 208 9.01 1.31 26.28
N ALA A 209 9.59 1.11 27.47
CA ALA A 209 8.94 1.42 28.75
C ALA A 209 8.34 2.83 28.81
N LYS A 210 9.07 3.86 28.37
CA LYS A 210 8.60 5.25 28.34
C LYS A 210 7.31 5.45 27.51
N LEU A 211 7.09 4.66 26.46
CA LEU A 211 5.85 4.70 25.69
C LEU A 211 4.70 4.00 26.45
N ASP A 212 4.98 2.85 27.05
CA ASP A 212 4.01 2.08 27.83
C ASP A 212 3.55 2.86 29.09
N ASP A 213 4.49 3.53 29.76
CA ASP A 213 4.25 4.43 30.90
C ASP A 213 3.40 5.63 30.49
N TYR A 214 3.78 6.34 29.40
CA TYR A 214 3.02 7.48 28.87
C TYR A 214 1.58 7.10 28.54
N ILE A 215 1.38 5.92 27.95
CA ILE A 215 0.05 5.40 27.62
C ILE A 215 -0.75 5.10 28.89
N MET A 216 -0.13 4.54 29.93
CA MET A 216 -0.80 4.30 31.21
C MET A 216 -1.16 5.59 31.94
N GLU A 217 -0.27 6.58 31.96
CA GLU A 217 -0.48 7.88 32.63
C GLU A 217 -1.59 8.68 31.94
N HIS A 218 -1.47 8.91 30.63
CA HIS A 218 -2.39 9.77 29.89
C HIS A 218 -3.67 9.04 29.46
N PHE A 219 -3.57 7.82 28.91
CA PHE A 219 -4.73 7.13 28.32
C PHE A 219 -5.35 6.07 29.24
N GLY A 220 -4.67 5.67 30.32
CA GLY A 220 -5.15 4.69 31.29
C GLY A 220 -5.12 3.25 30.78
N SER A 221 -5.23 2.29 31.71
CA SER A 221 -5.22 0.86 31.41
C SER A 221 -6.27 0.46 30.37
N PHE A 222 -5.88 -0.38 29.40
CA PHE A 222 -6.73 -0.81 28.30
C PHE A 222 -7.97 -1.59 28.76
N LYS A 223 -9.15 -1.20 28.27
CA LYS A 223 -10.44 -1.79 28.61
C LYS A 223 -10.83 -2.84 27.57
N MET A 224 -10.41 -4.09 27.80
CA MET A 224 -10.69 -5.21 26.88
C MET A 224 -12.19 -5.33 26.55
N ASN A 225 -13.05 -5.23 27.56
CA ASN A 225 -14.52 -5.31 27.41
C ASN A 225 -15.20 -3.92 27.43
N TRP A 226 -14.63 -2.93 26.72
CA TRP A 226 -15.23 -1.61 26.60
C TRP A 226 -16.58 -1.65 25.85
N LYS A 227 -17.60 -1.01 26.41
CA LYS A 227 -18.88 -0.72 25.75
C LYS A 227 -19.09 0.80 25.65
N PRO A 228 -19.73 1.32 24.59
CA PRO A 228 -20.16 2.71 24.54
C PRO A 228 -21.28 2.98 25.53
N ASP A 229 -21.21 4.12 26.21
CA ASP A 229 -22.43 4.76 26.71
C ASP A 229 -23.12 5.43 25.52
N MET A 230 -24.36 5.05 25.26
CA MET A 230 -25.17 5.59 24.16
C MET A 230 -25.84 6.93 24.53
N ASN A 231 -25.84 7.29 25.82
CA ASN A 231 -26.49 8.50 26.35
C ASN A 231 -25.52 9.67 26.56
N ASP A 232 -24.20 9.43 26.63
CA ASP A 232 -23.20 10.50 26.71
C ASP A 232 -23.19 11.33 25.41
N ARG A 233 -23.57 12.61 25.50
CA ARG A 233 -23.62 13.53 24.34
C ARG A 233 -22.24 13.85 23.75
N ALA A 234 -21.17 13.71 24.53
CA ALA A 234 -19.80 13.83 24.05
C ALA A 234 -19.34 12.59 23.24
N THR A 235 -20.19 11.57 23.16
CA THR A 235 -20.03 10.42 22.26
C THR A 235 -20.47 10.74 20.83
N ILE A 236 -21.29 11.78 20.62
CA ILE A 236 -21.85 12.18 19.31
C ILE A 236 -20.90 13.15 18.60
N SER A 237 -20.58 14.28 19.24
CA SER A 237 -19.65 15.28 18.69
C SER A 237 -18.23 15.04 19.19
N GLY A 238 -17.33 14.64 18.28
CA GLY A 238 -15.96 14.26 18.59
C GLY A 238 -15.04 15.45 18.88
N GLU A 239 -15.09 15.97 20.11
CA GLU A 239 -14.06 16.85 20.70
C GLU A 239 -14.08 16.71 22.24
N THR A 240 -13.34 15.74 22.78
CA THR A 240 -13.10 15.57 24.24
C THR A 240 -11.60 15.42 24.50
N LEU A 241 -11.14 15.71 25.73
CA LEU A 241 -9.81 15.26 26.13
C LEU A 241 -9.74 13.72 26.09
N ALA A 242 -8.60 13.22 25.63
CA ALA A 242 -8.30 11.80 25.45
C ALA A 242 -8.05 11.04 26.77
N ASP A 243 -7.94 11.80 27.86
CA ASP A 243 -7.49 11.37 29.18
C ASP A 243 -8.27 10.16 29.70
N ARG A 244 -7.54 9.12 30.12
CA ARG A 244 -8.05 7.90 30.74
C ARG A 244 -9.13 7.15 29.93
N SER A 245 -9.14 7.34 28.61
CA SER A 245 -10.04 6.65 27.68
C SER A 245 -10.07 5.12 27.88
N GLY A 246 -8.91 4.51 28.16
CA GLY A 246 -8.71 3.06 28.21
C GLY A 246 -8.84 2.39 26.84
N LYS A 247 -8.63 3.15 25.75
CA LYS A 247 -8.79 2.70 24.36
C LYS A 247 -7.46 2.43 23.64
N VAL A 248 -6.31 2.79 24.21
CA VAL A 248 -5.00 2.58 23.58
C VAL A 248 -4.41 1.24 24.01
N ARG A 249 -3.87 0.48 23.06
CA ARG A 249 -3.20 -0.81 23.29
C ARG A 249 -1.92 -0.89 22.45
N VAL A 250 -0.84 -1.39 23.05
CA VAL A 250 0.42 -1.70 22.35
C VAL A 250 0.52 -3.22 22.15
N ILE A 251 0.95 -3.64 20.96
CA ILE A 251 1.50 -4.97 20.71
C ILE A 251 2.88 -4.83 20.08
N ARG A 252 3.80 -5.75 20.41
CA ARG A 252 5.19 -5.69 19.94
C ARG A 252 5.58 -6.94 19.17
N ASN A 253 6.08 -6.77 17.95
CA ASN A 253 6.55 -7.88 17.13
C ASN A 253 7.82 -8.49 17.74
N LYS A 254 7.94 -9.82 17.75
CA LYS A 254 9.14 -10.53 18.26
C LYS A 254 10.36 -10.46 17.31
N GLN A 255 10.16 -9.92 16.11
CA GLN A 255 11.15 -9.71 15.05
C GLN A 255 10.57 -8.69 14.08
N ARG A 256 11.41 -7.97 13.33
CA ARG A 256 10.94 -7.04 12.29
C ARG A 256 10.23 -7.81 11.16
N LEU A 257 8.97 -7.48 10.91
CA LEU A 257 8.12 -8.00 9.85
C LEU A 257 8.05 -7.05 8.63
N GLY A 258 8.30 -5.76 8.83
CA GLY A 258 8.02 -4.71 7.87
C GLY A 258 6.60 -4.13 8.01
N LEU A 259 6.32 -3.05 7.29
CA LEU A 259 5.02 -2.36 7.32
C LEU A 259 3.88 -3.31 6.97
N ILE A 260 4.03 -4.06 5.87
CA ILE A 260 3.01 -4.96 5.31
C ILE A 260 2.64 -6.07 6.31
N GLY A 261 3.65 -6.79 6.84
CA GLY A 261 3.45 -7.86 7.82
C GLY A 261 2.92 -7.35 9.17
N SER A 262 3.34 -6.17 9.58
CA SER A 262 2.85 -5.53 10.82
C SER A 262 1.41 -5.04 10.71
N ARG A 263 1.00 -4.52 9.54
CA ARG A 263 -0.41 -4.19 9.27
C ARG A 263 -1.28 -5.45 9.26
N ALA A 264 -0.82 -6.54 8.66
CA ALA A 264 -1.51 -7.82 8.71
C ALA A 264 -1.64 -8.37 10.15
N HIS A 265 -0.58 -8.24 10.97
CA HIS A 265 -0.62 -8.59 12.39
C HIS A 265 -1.60 -7.70 13.18
N GLY A 266 -1.54 -6.37 13.00
CA GLY A 266 -2.46 -5.44 13.64
C GLY A 266 -3.93 -5.67 13.28
N ALA A 267 -4.23 -5.94 12.01
CA ALA A 267 -5.59 -6.30 11.57
C ALA A 267 -6.09 -7.62 12.19
N LYS A 268 -5.19 -8.59 12.42
CA LYS A 268 -5.53 -9.85 13.07
C LYS A 268 -5.86 -9.62 14.55
N GLU A 269 -5.04 -8.84 15.24
CA GLU A 269 -5.23 -8.56 16.66
C GLU A 269 -6.28 -7.47 16.96
N ALA A 270 -6.79 -6.76 15.95
CA ALA A 270 -7.83 -5.75 16.06
C ALA A 270 -9.19 -6.31 16.53
N LEU A 271 -9.87 -5.56 17.40
CA LEU A 271 -11.12 -5.93 18.08
C LEU A 271 -12.40 -5.27 17.51
N GLY A 272 -12.28 -4.46 16.46
CA GLY A 272 -13.39 -3.79 15.77
C GLY A 272 -13.84 -4.51 14.50
N GLU A 273 -15.04 -4.17 14.03
CA GLU A 273 -15.61 -4.65 12.77
C GLU A 273 -14.91 -4.07 11.53
N VAL A 274 -14.36 -2.86 11.65
CA VAL A 274 -13.55 -2.17 10.64
C VAL A 274 -12.13 -2.01 11.16
N VAL A 275 -11.15 -2.29 10.30
CA VAL A 275 -9.75 -1.91 10.52
C VAL A 275 -9.49 -0.61 9.77
N VAL A 276 -8.97 0.39 10.47
CA VAL A 276 -8.53 1.66 9.90
C VAL A 276 -7.02 1.74 10.05
N PHE A 277 -6.27 1.71 8.96
CA PHE A 277 -4.83 1.90 8.99
C PHE A 277 -4.49 3.40 8.93
N LEU A 278 -3.59 3.83 9.81
CA LEU A 278 -2.91 5.13 9.74
C LEU A 278 -1.40 4.90 9.92
N ASP A 279 -0.60 5.75 9.27
CA ASP A 279 0.84 5.80 9.55
C ASP A 279 1.13 6.63 10.81
N ALA A 280 2.24 6.32 11.48
CA ALA A 280 2.57 6.81 12.82
C ALA A 280 3.02 8.30 12.89
N HIS A 281 2.73 9.07 11.85
CA HIS A 281 3.08 10.48 11.70
C HIS A 281 1.98 11.22 10.93
N CYS A 282 0.74 10.97 11.37
CA CYS A 282 -0.48 11.57 10.85
C CYS A 282 -1.20 12.44 11.90
N GLU A 283 -2.04 13.37 11.46
CA GLU A 283 -3.01 14.10 12.30
C GLU A 283 -4.37 14.11 11.63
N VAL A 284 -5.36 13.45 12.24
CA VAL A 284 -6.71 13.35 11.67
C VAL A 284 -7.48 14.67 11.83
N ASN A 285 -8.36 14.99 10.88
CA ASN A 285 -9.14 16.23 10.88
C ASN A 285 -10.48 16.10 11.64
N THR A 286 -11.24 17.19 11.68
CA THR A 286 -12.61 17.25 12.24
C THR A 286 -13.52 16.25 11.53
N ASN A 287 -14.29 15.48 12.30
CA ASN A 287 -15.33 14.56 11.77
C ASN A 287 -14.80 13.62 10.65
N TRP A 288 -13.58 13.11 10.79
CA TRP A 288 -12.94 12.28 9.76
C TRP A 288 -13.49 10.85 9.71
N LEU A 289 -13.80 10.24 10.85
CA LEU A 289 -14.08 8.79 10.96
C LEU A 289 -15.49 8.44 10.45
N VAL A 290 -16.49 9.27 10.71
CA VAL A 290 -17.89 9.03 10.34
C VAL A 290 -18.09 8.90 8.82
N PRO A 291 -17.67 9.86 7.97
CA PRO A 291 -17.75 9.72 6.51
C PRO A 291 -16.90 8.57 5.95
N LEU A 292 -15.84 8.16 6.67
CA LEU A 292 -15.03 7.01 6.29
C LEU A 292 -15.75 5.68 6.57
N LEU A 293 -16.52 5.58 7.67
CA LEU A 293 -17.26 4.37 8.03
C LEU A 293 -18.59 4.21 7.27
N ALA A 294 -19.27 5.29 6.92
CA ALA A 294 -20.63 5.23 6.34
C ALA A 294 -20.73 4.40 5.03
N PRO A 295 -19.79 4.47 4.07
CA PRO A 295 -19.84 3.61 2.89
C PRO A 295 -19.59 2.13 3.21
N ILE A 296 -18.80 1.83 4.24
CA ILE A 296 -18.54 0.45 4.71
C ILE A 296 -19.75 -0.12 5.46
N ALA A 297 -20.52 0.73 6.16
CA ALA A 297 -21.78 0.37 6.78
C ALA A 297 -22.84 -0.03 5.74
N ALA A 298 -22.98 0.76 4.66
CA ALA A 298 -23.90 0.50 3.57
C ALA A 298 -23.48 -0.71 2.69
N ASN A 299 -22.18 -0.95 2.52
CA ASN A 299 -21.67 -2.15 1.85
C ASN A 299 -20.30 -2.57 2.46
N ASN A 300 -20.28 -3.73 3.12
CA ASN A 300 -19.09 -4.24 3.80
C ASN A 300 -17.93 -4.67 2.87
N ARG A 301 -18.16 -4.76 1.56
CA ARG A 301 -17.12 -4.95 0.53
C ARG A 301 -16.52 -3.63 0.03
N THR A 302 -16.83 -2.51 0.68
CA THR A 302 -16.21 -1.21 0.41
C THR A 302 -14.92 -1.05 1.21
N MET A 303 -13.85 -0.62 0.53
CA MET A 303 -12.67 0.00 1.13
C MET A 303 -12.75 1.51 0.89
N THR A 304 -12.49 2.30 1.93
CA THR A 304 -12.56 3.76 1.87
C THR A 304 -11.23 4.41 2.22
N VAL A 305 -10.90 5.51 1.56
CA VAL A 305 -9.61 6.22 1.70
C VAL A 305 -9.90 7.70 2.03
N PRO A 306 -9.29 8.27 3.09
CA PRO A 306 -9.40 9.70 3.37
C PRO A 306 -8.61 10.52 2.35
N ILE A 307 -9.00 11.77 2.12
CA ILE A 307 -8.13 12.71 1.40
C ILE A 307 -6.91 13.02 2.29
N ILE A 308 -5.72 12.76 1.75
CA ILE A 308 -4.46 12.99 2.47
C ILE A 308 -4.06 14.46 2.32
N ASP A 309 -3.91 15.15 3.45
CA ASP A 309 -3.35 16.49 3.53
C ASP A 309 -1.84 16.42 3.86
N GLY A 310 -1.10 17.49 3.57
CA GLY A 310 0.34 17.57 3.80
C GLY A 310 0.67 18.25 5.11
N ILE A 311 1.46 17.59 5.95
CA ILE A 311 2.14 18.22 7.08
C ILE A 311 3.62 18.37 6.70
N ASP A 312 4.13 19.60 6.79
CA ASP A 312 5.53 19.90 6.46
C ASP A 312 6.50 19.27 7.47
N SER A 313 7.47 18.49 7.01
CA SER A 313 8.40 17.75 7.88
C SER A 313 9.45 18.62 8.58
N ASN A 314 9.61 19.90 8.21
CA ASN A 314 10.53 20.82 8.86
C ASN A 314 9.85 21.77 9.86
N THR A 315 8.60 22.15 9.59
CA THR A 315 7.88 23.25 10.26
C THR A 315 6.48 22.89 10.74
N PHE A 316 6.00 21.68 10.45
CA PHE A 316 4.71 21.15 10.88
C PHE A 316 3.48 21.97 10.44
N GLU A 317 3.62 22.81 9.41
CA GLU A 317 2.50 23.46 8.74
C GLU A 317 1.56 22.41 8.13
N TYR A 318 0.26 22.50 8.40
CA TYR A 318 -0.77 21.63 7.83
C TYR A 318 -1.41 22.35 6.62
N ARG A 319 -1.24 21.79 5.43
CA ARG A 319 -1.68 22.37 4.15
C ARG A 319 -2.31 21.31 3.23
N PRO A 320 -3.23 21.67 2.33
CA PRO A 320 -3.79 20.68 1.40
C PRO A 320 -2.72 20.23 0.39
N VAL A 321 -2.75 18.95 0.01
CA VAL A 321 -1.96 18.43 -1.14
C VAL A 321 -2.63 18.84 -2.46
N TYR A 322 -3.96 18.69 -2.51
CA TYR A 322 -4.77 18.89 -3.71
C TYR A 322 -5.33 20.31 -3.81
N GLN A 323 -5.57 20.77 -5.04
CA GLN A 323 -6.24 22.06 -5.31
C GLN A 323 -7.70 21.97 -4.86
N LYS A 324 -8.19 22.98 -4.13
CA LYS A 324 -9.51 22.97 -3.47
C LYS A 324 -10.65 22.51 -4.39
N ASP A 325 -10.70 23.03 -5.62
CA ASP A 325 -11.83 22.82 -6.52
C ASP A 325 -11.56 21.66 -7.51
N LYS A 326 -10.73 20.69 -7.11
CA LYS A 326 -10.37 19.48 -7.88
C LYS A 326 -10.33 18.21 -7.03
N HIS A 327 -10.85 17.12 -7.59
CA HIS A 327 -10.63 15.76 -7.10
C HIS A 327 -9.59 15.03 -7.94
N PHE A 328 -8.96 14.02 -7.33
CA PHE A 328 -7.88 13.23 -7.91
C PHE A 328 -8.12 11.76 -7.63
N ILE A 329 -7.69 10.90 -8.54
CA ILE A 329 -7.74 9.44 -8.39
C ILE A 329 -6.33 8.86 -8.41
N GLY A 330 -6.12 7.82 -7.59
CA GLY A 330 -4.87 7.08 -7.52
C GLY A 330 -4.75 6.14 -8.72
N ILE A 331 -3.71 6.35 -9.52
CA ILE A 331 -3.34 5.53 -10.68
C ILE A 331 -1.86 5.11 -10.58
N TRP A 332 -1.31 4.52 -11.65
CA TRP A 332 0.09 4.11 -11.72
C TRP A 332 0.66 4.43 -13.11
N GLU A 333 1.99 4.43 -13.23
CA GLU A 333 2.68 4.24 -14.51
C GLU A 333 3.13 2.78 -14.67
N TRP A 334 3.42 2.33 -15.89
CA TRP A 334 3.63 0.90 -16.18
C TRP A 334 4.78 0.23 -15.42
N GLY A 335 5.70 0.98 -14.81
CA GLY A 335 6.75 0.49 -13.90
C GLY A 335 6.28 0.27 -12.46
N MET A 336 4.97 0.35 -12.21
CA MET A 336 4.33 0.18 -10.89
C MET A 336 4.69 1.27 -9.88
N LEU A 337 4.98 2.49 -10.34
CA LEU A 337 5.09 3.67 -9.48
C LEU A 337 3.74 4.39 -9.37
N TYR A 338 3.36 4.80 -8.16
CA TYR A 338 2.11 5.50 -7.87
C TYR A 338 2.08 6.88 -8.54
N LYS A 339 0.91 7.23 -9.09
CA LYS A 339 0.60 8.46 -9.80
C LYS A 339 -0.80 8.92 -9.44
N GLU A 340 -1.11 10.17 -9.74
CA GLU A 340 -2.43 10.76 -9.47
C GLU A 340 -2.91 11.55 -10.68
N GLN A 341 -4.17 11.36 -11.03
CA GLN A 341 -4.82 12.00 -12.18
C GLN A 341 -6.05 12.77 -11.70
N SER A 342 -6.31 13.95 -12.25
CA SER A 342 -7.51 14.72 -11.89
C SER A 342 -8.79 14.03 -12.36
N LEU A 343 -9.75 13.83 -11.46
CA LEU A 343 -11.08 13.32 -11.77
C LEU A 343 -11.80 14.28 -12.74
N ASN A 344 -12.55 13.75 -13.71
CA ASN A 344 -13.40 14.55 -14.58
C ASN A 344 -14.63 15.07 -13.79
N LEU A 345 -14.43 16.15 -13.05
CA LEU A 345 -15.48 16.74 -12.21
C LEU A 345 -16.72 17.18 -12.98
N LYS A 346 -16.59 17.57 -14.26
CA LYS A 346 -17.76 17.90 -15.09
C LYS A 346 -18.67 16.69 -15.28
N GLN A 347 -18.11 15.47 -15.35
CA GLN A 347 -18.89 14.24 -15.46
C GLN A 347 -19.39 13.76 -14.09
N HIS A 348 -18.59 13.89 -13.03
CA HIS A 348 -18.97 13.54 -11.66
C HIS A 348 -20.19 14.34 -11.19
N LEU A 349 -20.13 15.67 -11.35
CA LEU A 349 -21.13 16.62 -10.86
C LEU A 349 -22.48 16.60 -11.63
N LEU A 350 -22.67 15.69 -12.58
CA LEU A 350 -23.98 15.44 -13.19
C LEU A 350 -24.88 14.59 -12.29
N ASN A 351 -24.29 13.70 -11.50
CA ASN A 351 -25.02 12.69 -10.69
C ASN A 351 -24.68 12.75 -9.20
N HIS A 352 -23.64 13.50 -8.81
CA HIS A 352 -23.06 13.52 -7.46
C HIS A 352 -22.79 14.95 -6.99
N ARG A 353 -22.91 15.22 -5.68
CA ARG A 353 -22.38 16.43 -5.05
C ARG A 353 -20.85 16.40 -5.03
N PHE A 354 -20.23 17.57 -4.83
CA PHE A 354 -18.76 17.68 -4.80
C PHE A 354 -18.17 16.88 -3.62
N SER A 355 -18.84 16.89 -2.47
CA SER A 355 -18.42 16.22 -1.24
C SER A 355 -18.68 14.70 -1.17
N GLU A 356 -19.34 14.10 -2.16
CA GLU A 356 -19.64 12.67 -2.15
C GLU A 356 -18.39 11.77 -2.36
N PRO A 357 -18.34 10.58 -1.73
CA PRO A 357 -17.33 9.58 -2.04
C PRO A 357 -17.35 9.16 -3.51
N TYR A 358 -16.18 9.03 -4.13
CA TYR A 358 -16.03 8.67 -5.54
C TYR A 358 -15.07 7.49 -5.75
N GLU A 359 -15.25 6.75 -6.82
CA GLU A 359 -14.43 5.57 -7.12
C GLU A 359 -13.00 5.97 -7.54
N SER A 360 -12.02 5.17 -7.12
CA SER A 360 -10.62 5.38 -7.48
C SER A 360 -9.95 4.04 -7.81
N PRO A 361 -9.15 3.93 -8.90
CA PRO A 361 -8.53 2.68 -9.29
C PRO A 361 -7.60 2.09 -8.22
N THR A 362 -6.87 2.96 -7.51
CA THR A 362 -5.91 2.59 -6.48
C THR A 362 -5.86 3.62 -5.35
N HIS A 363 -4.94 3.45 -4.39
CA HIS A 363 -4.67 4.41 -3.33
C HIS A 363 -3.17 4.47 -2.98
N ALA A 364 -2.78 5.51 -2.25
CA ALA A 364 -1.38 5.77 -1.85
C ALA A 364 -0.81 4.79 -0.79
N GLY A 365 -1.52 3.70 -0.45
CA GLY A 365 -1.08 2.69 0.52
C GLY A 365 -1.25 3.09 1.97
N GLY A 366 -0.81 4.29 2.35
CA GLY A 366 -0.69 4.74 3.73
C GLY A 366 -1.96 4.59 4.58
N LEU A 367 -3.03 5.29 4.21
CA LEU A 367 -4.24 5.44 5.02
C LEU A 367 -5.45 4.82 4.32
N LEU A 368 -6.23 3.99 5.03
CA LEU A 368 -7.49 3.39 4.55
C LEU A 368 -8.35 2.85 5.68
N ALA A 369 -9.64 2.61 5.42
CA ALA A 369 -10.51 1.78 6.25
C ALA A 369 -11.15 0.66 5.42
N ILE A 370 -11.28 -0.52 6.01
CA ILE A 370 -11.88 -1.71 5.38
C ILE A 370 -12.55 -2.60 6.44
N ASN A 371 -13.67 -3.25 6.10
CA ASN A 371 -14.26 -4.24 6.99
C ASN A 371 -13.28 -5.39 7.27
N ARG A 372 -13.11 -5.75 8.55
CA ARG A 372 -12.11 -6.72 9.01
C ARG A 372 -12.36 -8.13 8.45
N HIS A 373 -13.62 -8.55 8.32
CA HIS A 373 -13.94 -9.83 7.70
C HIS A 373 -13.60 -9.80 6.20
N PHE A 374 -14.00 -8.77 5.47
CA PHE A 374 -13.70 -8.64 4.05
C PHE A 374 -12.19 -8.60 3.76
N PHE A 375 -11.40 -7.89 4.58
CA PHE A 375 -9.93 -7.90 4.47
C PHE A 375 -9.36 -9.32 4.56
N PHE A 376 -9.82 -10.16 5.49
CA PHE A 376 -9.37 -11.55 5.61
C PHE A 376 -10.00 -12.50 4.59
N GLU A 377 -11.17 -12.18 4.05
CA GLU A 377 -11.78 -12.90 2.92
C GLU A 377 -10.93 -12.76 1.65
N LEU A 378 -10.39 -11.56 1.40
CA LEU A 378 -9.37 -11.28 0.37
C LEU A 378 -7.97 -11.89 0.69
N GLY A 379 -7.85 -12.63 1.81
CA GLY A 379 -6.60 -13.24 2.29
C GLY A 379 -5.64 -12.26 2.99
N GLY A 380 -6.07 -11.04 3.29
CA GLY A 380 -5.22 -9.93 3.74
C GLY A 380 -4.23 -9.50 2.66
N TYR A 381 -3.18 -8.79 3.05
CA TYR A 381 -2.02 -8.56 2.18
C TYR A 381 -1.27 -9.87 1.90
N ASP A 382 -0.69 -10.00 0.72
CA ASP A 382 0.24 -11.09 0.41
C ASP A 382 1.47 -11.08 1.33
N ASN A 383 1.56 -12.09 2.19
CA ASN A 383 2.69 -12.32 3.11
C ASN A 383 4.05 -12.51 2.40
N GLY A 384 4.07 -12.71 1.08
CA GLY A 384 5.29 -12.70 0.28
C GLY A 384 5.82 -11.31 -0.09
N LEU A 385 4.99 -10.25 0.01
CA LEU A 385 5.43 -8.87 -0.13
C LEU A 385 6.21 -8.46 1.12
N LEU A 386 7.45 -8.01 0.93
CA LEU A 386 8.36 -7.70 2.04
C LEU A 386 8.46 -6.20 2.26
N VAL A 387 8.61 -5.79 3.53
CA VAL A 387 8.92 -4.41 3.98
C VAL A 387 7.93 -3.34 3.55
N TRP A 388 7.97 -2.90 2.28
CA TRP A 388 7.24 -1.76 1.72
C TRP A 388 7.17 -1.88 0.18
N GLY A 389 6.08 -1.39 -0.41
CA GLY A 389 5.92 -1.17 -1.84
C GLY A 389 5.16 -2.32 -2.50
N GLY A 390 4.06 -1.98 -3.18
CA GLY A 390 3.22 -2.92 -3.93
C GLY A 390 1.96 -3.36 -3.19
N GLU A 391 1.92 -3.28 -1.87
CA GLU A 391 0.75 -3.69 -1.06
C GLU A 391 -0.49 -2.83 -1.33
N ASN A 392 -0.27 -1.55 -1.67
CA ASN A 392 -1.32 -0.62 -2.05
C ASN A 392 -2.02 -1.05 -3.36
N PHE A 393 -1.24 -1.48 -4.36
CA PHE A 393 -1.74 -1.97 -5.63
C PHE A 393 -2.38 -3.34 -5.48
N GLU A 394 -1.74 -4.24 -4.72
CA GLU A 394 -2.24 -5.58 -4.44
C GLU A 394 -3.63 -5.56 -3.80
N LEU A 395 -3.83 -4.75 -2.74
CA LEU A 395 -5.11 -4.60 -2.09
C LEU A 395 -6.14 -3.88 -2.99
N SER A 396 -5.72 -2.90 -3.78
CA SER A 396 -6.60 -2.23 -4.77
C SER A 396 -7.16 -3.23 -5.78
N PHE A 397 -6.30 -4.07 -6.35
CA PHE A 397 -6.69 -5.05 -7.37
C PHE A 397 -7.50 -6.20 -6.78
N LYS A 398 -7.18 -6.64 -5.54
CA LYS A 398 -8.03 -7.56 -4.76
C LYS A 398 -9.44 -7.01 -4.56
N VAL A 399 -9.57 -5.79 -4.04
CA VAL A 399 -10.87 -5.16 -3.79
C VAL A 399 -11.68 -5.06 -5.08
N TRP A 400 -11.12 -4.54 -6.17
CA TRP A 400 -11.86 -4.38 -7.42
C TRP A 400 -12.17 -5.70 -8.14
N GLN A 401 -11.17 -6.55 -8.39
CA GLN A 401 -11.38 -7.78 -9.17
C GLN A 401 -12.27 -8.78 -8.41
N CYS A 402 -12.22 -8.83 -7.07
CA CYS A 402 -12.96 -9.78 -6.25
C CYS A 402 -14.28 -9.22 -5.68
N GLY A 403 -14.91 -8.27 -6.38
CA GLY A 403 -16.30 -7.85 -6.14
C GLY A 403 -16.53 -6.86 -5.00
N GLY A 404 -15.51 -6.11 -4.59
CA GLY A 404 -15.62 -4.94 -3.72
C GLY A 404 -15.53 -3.62 -4.48
N ARG A 405 -15.42 -2.51 -3.74
CA ARG A 405 -15.29 -1.14 -4.27
C ARG A 405 -14.25 -0.35 -3.49
N LEU A 406 -13.49 0.52 -4.16
CA LEU A 406 -12.53 1.43 -3.54
C LEU A 406 -12.99 2.88 -3.72
N LEU A 407 -13.33 3.55 -2.62
CA LEU A 407 -13.81 4.94 -2.62
C LEU A 407 -12.81 5.89 -1.95
N TRP A 408 -12.56 7.04 -2.56
CA TRP A 408 -11.95 8.19 -1.88
C TRP A 408 -13.06 9.07 -1.30
N VAL A 409 -12.86 9.62 -0.09
CA VAL A 409 -13.93 10.25 0.71
C VAL A 409 -13.60 11.72 1.01
N PRO A 410 -14.16 12.71 0.28
CA PRO A 410 -13.81 14.14 0.41
C PRO A 410 -13.88 14.72 1.83
N CYS A 411 -14.86 14.26 2.61
CA CYS A 411 -15.14 14.74 3.95
C CYS A 411 -14.31 14.06 5.04
N SER A 412 -13.65 12.94 4.74
CA SER A 412 -12.65 12.36 5.61
C SER A 412 -11.28 12.89 5.21
N ARG A 413 -10.62 13.62 6.12
CA ARG A 413 -9.28 14.19 5.86
C ARG A 413 -8.30 13.84 6.96
N VAL A 414 -7.06 13.56 6.58
CA VAL A 414 -5.96 13.27 7.51
C VAL A 414 -4.68 13.87 6.97
N GLY A 415 -4.00 14.69 7.77
CA GLY A 415 -2.67 15.19 7.45
C GLY A 415 -1.61 14.11 7.65
N HIS A 416 -0.61 14.06 6.77
CA HIS A 416 0.51 13.12 6.81
C HIS A 416 1.83 13.88 6.68
N ILE A 417 2.84 13.52 7.50
CA ILE A 417 4.17 14.17 7.45
C ILE A 417 4.98 13.64 6.27
N TYR A 418 5.13 14.47 5.23
CA TYR A 418 5.92 14.12 4.04
C TYR A 418 7.43 14.31 4.31
N ARG A 419 8.12 13.19 4.52
CA ARG A 419 9.58 13.13 4.72
C ARG A 419 10.31 13.28 3.38
N PRO A 420 11.47 13.96 3.30
CA PRO A 420 12.25 14.10 2.07
C PRO A 420 13.03 12.83 1.70
N PHE A 421 13.19 11.89 2.63
CA PHE A 421 13.79 10.57 2.41
C PHE A 421 13.22 9.55 3.42
N MET A 422 13.45 8.26 3.18
CA MET A 422 13.13 7.19 4.13
C MET A 422 14.29 7.02 5.12
N PRO A 423 14.12 7.31 6.43
CA PRO A 423 15.20 7.24 7.42
C PRO A 423 15.56 5.82 7.88
N TYR A 424 14.87 4.80 7.37
CA TYR A 424 15.01 3.41 7.80
C TYR A 424 15.53 2.51 6.68
N GLY A 425 16.55 1.70 6.97
CA GLY A 425 16.95 0.64 6.04
C GLY A 425 15.94 -0.52 6.00
N PHE A 426 16.00 -1.34 4.93
CA PHE A 426 15.30 -2.62 4.87
C PHE A 426 15.95 -3.69 5.79
N GLY A 427 17.21 -3.50 6.18
CA GLY A 427 17.93 -4.36 7.15
C GLY A 427 18.01 -5.83 6.71
N LYS A 428 17.95 -6.75 7.67
CA LYS A 428 17.98 -8.21 7.41
C LYS A 428 16.84 -8.71 6.51
N LEU A 429 15.74 -7.95 6.36
CA LEU A 429 14.65 -8.32 5.43
C LEU A 429 15.04 -8.16 3.96
N ALA A 430 15.99 -7.27 3.62
CA ALA A 430 16.55 -7.18 2.26
C ALA A 430 17.26 -8.47 1.84
N GLN A 431 17.88 -9.18 2.79
CA GLN A 431 18.66 -10.39 2.54
C GLN A 431 17.78 -11.62 2.24
N LYS A 432 16.44 -11.52 2.38
CA LYS A 432 15.51 -12.62 2.08
C LYS A 432 15.34 -12.90 0.59
N ARG A 433 15.67 -11.97 -0.31
CA ARG A 433 15.50 -12.11 -1.76
C ARG A 433 16.76 -11.66 -2.51
N LYS A 434 17.09 -12.31 -3.62
CA LYS A 434 18.19 -11.90 -4.53
C LYS A 434 17.68 -10.85 -5.53
N GLY A 435 17.78 -9.57 -5.20
CA GLY A 435 17.48 -8.46 -6.11
C GLY A 435 16.80 -7.25 -5.43
N PRO A 436 16.36 -6.24 -6.21
CA PRO A 436 15.67 -5.06 -5.68
C PRO A 436 14.30 -5.45 -5.11
N LEU A 437 14.21 -5.51 -3.78
CA LEU A 437 13.06 -6.02 -3.04
C LEU A 437 11.71 -5.42 -3.47
N VAL A 438 11.64 -4.09 -3.68
CA VAL A 438 10.44 -3.39 -4.15
C VAL A 438 10.02 -3.83 -5.56
N LEU A 439 10.97 -4.00 -6.48
CA LEU A 439 10.69 -4.47 -7.84
C LEU A 439 10.19 -5.92 -7.86
N ILE A 440 10.66 -6.75 -6.92
CA ILE A 440 10.19 -8.13 -6.75
C ILE A 440 8.78 -8.15 -6.15
N ASN A 441 8.48 -7.27 -5.18
CA ASN A 441 7.11 -7.07 -4.69
C ASN A 441 6.18 -6.69 -5.85
N TYR A 442 6.54 -5.68 -6.66
CA TYR A 442 5.78 -5.30 -7.86
C TYR A 442 5.59 -6.49 -8.80
N LYS A 443 6.64 -7.28 -9.07
CA LYS A 443 6.54 -8.47 -9.91
C LYS A 443 5.55 -9.51 -9.38
N ARG A 444 5.47 -9.73 -8.05
CA ARG A 444 4.45 -10.62 -7.45
C ARG A 444 3.03 -10.11 -7.72
N VAL A 445 2.80 -8.80 -7.56
CA VAL A 445 1.50 -8.19 -7.85
C VAL A 445 1.14 -8.34 -9.32
N ILE A 446 2.07 -8.05 -10.23
CA ILE A 446 1.93 -8.23 -11.68
C ILE A 446 1.60 -9.68 -12.03
N GLU A 447 2.35 -10.66 -11.50
CA GLU A 447 2.17 -12.07 -11.89
C GLU A 447 0.82 -12.67 -11.46
N VAL A 448 0.23 -12.20 -10.36
CA VAL A 448 -1.10 -12.64 -9.89
C VAL A 448 -2.24 -11.82 -10.49
N TRP A 449 -2.12 -10.49 -10.48
CA TRP A 449 -3.26 -9.59 -10.67
C TRP A 449 -3.39 -9.01 -12.08
N PHE A 450 -2.33 -9.01 -12.91
CA PHE A 450 -2.40 -8.55 -14.30
C PHE A 450 -2.66 -9.72 -15.27
N ASP A 451 -3.38 -9.44 -16.36
CA ASP A 451 -3.52 -10.38 -17.48
C ASP A 451 -2.27 -10.31 -18.39
N SER A 452 -2.00 -11.37 -19.16
CA SER A 452 -0.73 -11.59 -19.87
C SER A 452 -0.27 -10.45 -20.79
N ASN A 453 -1.20 -9.70 -21.40
CA ASN A 453 -0.90 -8.52 -22.22
C ASN A 453 -0.43 -7.32 -21.37
N TYR A 454 -1.06 -7.08 -20.22
CA TYR A 454 -0.68 -6.01 -19.30
C TYR A 454 0.66 -6.29 -18.60
N LYS A 455 0.98 -7.56 -18.33
CA LYS A 455 2.30 -7.97 -17.82
C LYS A 455 3.44 -7.50 -18.75
N GLN A 456 3.22 -7.49 -20.08
CA GLN A 456 4.24 -7.03 -21.03
C GLN A 456 4.50 -5.52 -20.97
N TYR A 457 3.54 -4.69 -20.53
CA TYR A 457 3.79 -3.26 -20.33
C TYR A 457 4.78 -3.04 -19.17
N PHE A 458 4.60 -3.76 -18.05
CA PHE A 458 5.57 -3.77 -16.95
C PHE A 458 6.93 -4.32 -17.40
N TYR A 459 6.97 -5.45 -18.10
CA TYR A 459 8.24 -6.04 -18.56
C TYR A 459 8.92 -5.31 -19.73
N THR A 460 8.25 -4.36 -20.37
CA THR A 460 8.87 -3.41 -21.31
C THR A 460 9.44 -2.20 -20.58
N ARG A 461 8.73 -1.71 -19.55
CA ARG A 461 9.10 -0.54 -18.75
C ARG A 461 10.20 -0.83 -17.72
N GLU A 462 10.24 -2.05 -17.18
CA GLU A 462 11.22 -2.58 -16.22
C GLU A 462 11.77 -3.96 -16.69
N PRO A 463 12.57 -4.01 -17.78
CA PRO A 463 12.94 -5.27 -18.42
C PRO A 463 13.81 -6.20 -17.55
N MET A 464 14.60 -5.67 -16.62
CA MET A 464 15.34 -6.49 -15.65
C MET A 464 14.42 -7.27 -14.69
N ALA A 465 13.16 -6.84 -14.50
CA ALA A 465 12.20 -7.53 -13.64
C ALA A 465 11.95 -8.98 -14.11
N GLN A 466 12.04 -9.25 -15.42
CA GLN A 466 11.84 -10.58 -16.00
C GLN A 466 12.70 -11.67 -15.34
N PHE A 467 13.91 -11.33 -14.86
CA PHE A 467 14.92 -12.29 -14.39
C PHE A 467 14.92 -12.57 -12.87
N TYR A 468 14.23 -11.77 -12.05
CA TYR A 468 14.17 -12.03 -10.60
C TYR A 468 13.13 -13.10 -10.27
N ASP A 469 13.40 -13.93 -9.26
CA ASP A 469 12.40 -14.87 -8.74
C ASP A 469 11.29 -14.11 -7.98
N VAL A 470 10.05 -14.58 -8.12
CA VAL A 470 8.89 -14.09 -7.36
C VAL A 470 8.73 -14.81 -6.01
N ASP A 471 9.37 -15.97 -5.81
CA ASP A 471 9.01 -16.99 -4.81
C ASP A 471 7.56 -17.49 -4.99
N ASP A 472 7.09 -18.39 -4.11
CA ASP A 472 5.73 -18.96 -4.19
C ASP A 472 4.62 -17.89 -4.20
N ILE A 473 3.78 -17.93 -5.25
CA ILE A 473 2.55 -17.12 -5.40
C ILE A 473 1.28 -17.98 -5.39
N SER A 474 1.38 -19.30 -5.20
CA SER A 474 0.27 -20.26 -5.37
C SER A 474 -0.95 -19.90 -4.50
N LYS A 475 -0.72 -19.44 -3.28
CA LYS A 475 -1.80 -19.01 -2.37
C LYS A 475 -2.59 -17.81 -2.89
N GLN A 476 -1.95 -16.87 -3.59
CA GLN A 476 -2.64 -15.70 -4.16
C GLN A 476 -3.41 -16.07 -5.43
N LEU A 477 -2.88 -17.00 -6.24
CA LEU A 477 -3.61 -17.57 -7.38
C LEU A 477 -4.87 -18.33 -6.90
N GLN A 478 -4.73 -19.17 -5.85
CA GLN A 478 -5.85 -19.88 -5.22
C GLN A 478 -6.92 -18.94 -4.65
N ILE A 479 -6.55 -17.76 -4.11
CA ILE A 479 -7.51 -16.74 -3.69
C ILE A 479 -8.27 -16.18 -4.91
N LYS A 480 -7.56 -15.87 -6.00
CA LYS A 480 -8.16 -15.34 -7.25
C LYS A 480 -9.16 -16.32 -7.86
N GLU A 481 -8.82 -17.61 -7.87
CA GLU A 481 -9.69 -18.72 -8.31
C GLU A 481 -10.90 -18.90 -7.40
N LYS A 482 -10.67 -19.04 -6.08
CA LYS A 482 -11.73 -19.29 -5.07
C LYS A 482 -12.79 -18.19 -5.04
N LEU A 483 -12.37 -16.93 -5.14
CA LEU A 483 -13.27 -15.77 -5.14
C LEU A 483 -13.82 -15.42 -6.53
N GLN A 484 -13.49 -16.21 -7.57
CA GLN A 484 -13.91 -16.00 -8.96
C GLN A 484 -13.65 -14.56 -9.47
N CYS A 485 -12.49 -14.01 -9.10
CA CYS A 485 -12.17 -12.61 -9.36
C CYS A 485 -12.09 -12.33 -10.87
N LYS A 486 -12.53 -11.14 -11.28
CA LYS A 486 -12.54 -10.68 -12.67
C LYS A 486 -11.11 -10.53 -13.22
N SER A 487 -11.00 -10.41 -14.55
CA SER A 487 -9.73 -10.17 -15.23
C SER A 487 -9.20 -8.75 -14.97
N PHE A 488 -7.92 -8.52 -15.24
CA PHE A 488 -7.35 -7.19 -15.19
C PHE A 488 -7.92 -6.27 -16.28
N ASP A 489 -8.18 -6.80 -17.48
CA ASP A 489 -8.85 -6.04 -18.55
C ASP A 489 -10.24 -5.55 -18.10
N TRP A 490 -11.02 -6.39 -17.40
CA TRP A 490 -12.32 -5.94 -16.85
C TRP A 490 -12.15 -4.76 -15.89
N PHE A 491 -11.17 -4.82 -14.98
CA PHE A 491 -10.86 -3.72 -14.07
C PHE A 491 -10.42 -2.45 -14.83
N ILE A 492 -9.59 -2.60 -15.86
CA ILE A 492 -9.17 -1.52 -16.75
C ILE A 492 -10.36 -0.90 -17.48
N GLN A 493 -11.26 -1.67 -18.08
CA GLN A 493 -12.38 -1.11 -18.85
C GLN A 493 -13.41 -0.40 -17.97
N ASN A 494 -13.66 -0.89 -16.75
CA ASN A 494 -14.73 -0.39 -15.88
C ASN A 494 -14.28 0.74 -14.93
N HIS A 495 -13.11 0.61 -14.29
CA HIS A 495 -12.70 1.55 -13.23
C HIS A 495 -11.43 2.35 -13.56
N ALA A 496 -10.48 1.79 -14.32
CA ALA A 496 -9.14 2.41 -14.50
C ALA A 496 -8.85 2.95 -15.91
N LYS A 497 -9.85 3.03 -16.81
CA LYS A 497 -9.67 3.31 -18.25
C LYS A 497 -8.94 4.62 -18.57
N SER A 498 -9.04 5.61 -17.68
CA SER A 498 -8.40 6.91 -17.84
C SER A 498 -6.88 6.89 -17.68
N ILE A 499 -6.28 5.79 -17.18
CA ILE A 499 -4.82 5.61 -17.13
C ILE A 499 -4.14 5.84 -18.49
N PHE A 500 -4.80 5.42 -19.58
CA PHE A 500 -4.27 5.55 -20.93
C PHE A 500 -4.20 7.00 -21.45
N ILE A 501 -4.79 7.96 -20.74
CA ILE A 501 -4.70 9.40 -21.07
C ILE A 501 -3.30 9.93 -20.73
N ASP A 502 -2.71 9.49 -19.62
CA ASP A 502 -1.37 9.93 -19.18
C ASP A 502 -0.29 8.89 -19.50
N PHE A 503 -0.64 7.59 -19.41
CA PHE A 503 0.25 6.45 -19.64
C PHE A 503 -0.36 5.47 -20.67
N PRO A 504 -0.26 5.78 -21.99
CA PRO A 504 -0.78 4.92 -23.05
C PRO A 504 -0.21 3.49 -23.02
N ARG A 505 -0.84 2.58 -23.77
CA ARG A 505 -0.37 1.20 -23.96
C ARG A 505 1.08 1.21 -24.46
N LEU A 506 1.99 0.56 -23.73
CA LEU A 506 3.42 0.59 -24.02
C LEU A 506 3.79 -0.50 -25.05
N PRO A 507 4.30 -0.14 -26.24
CA PRO A 507 4.73 -1.12 -27.25
C PRO A 507 6.10 -1.73 -26.88
N PRO A 508 6.44 -2.93 -27.37
CA PRO A 508 7.68 -3.64 -27.06
C PRO A 508 8.97 -2.82 -27.25
N ASN A 509 10.05 -3.29 -26.60
CA ASN A 509 11.39 -2.75 -26.77
C ASN A 509 12.08 -3.33 -28.03
N VAL A 510 12.56 -2.45 -28.91
CA VAL A 510 13.45 -2.77 -30.04
C VAL A 510 14.85 -3.18 -29.54
N GLY A 511 15.28 -2.58 -28.43
CA GLY A 511 16.51 -2.85 -27.70
C GLY A 511 16.42 -2.34 -26.26
N TRP A 512 17.14 -3.00 -25.34
CA TRP A 512 17.25 -2.57 -23.94
C TRP A 512 18.52 -3.16 -23.30
N GLY A 513 18.98 -2.54 -22.21
CA GLY A 513 20.19 -2.91 -21.49
C GLY A 513 21.16 -1.75 -21.40
N GLU A 514 22.45 -2.06 -21.34
CA GLU A 514 23.51 -1.08 -21.62
C GLU A 514 23.54 -0.81 -23.13
N LEU A 515 23.75 0.44 -23.53
CA LEU A 515 24.08 0.82 -24.91
C LEU A 515 25.60 1.07 -24.99
N HIS A 516 26.31 0.13 -25.60
CA HIS A 516 27.77 0.14 -25.73
C HIS A 516 28.22 0.84 -27.02
N SER A 517 29.32 1.59 -26.98
CA SER A 517 30.01 2.07 -28.19
C SER A 517 30.80 0.94 -28.86
N LEU A 518 30.77 0.85 -30.20
CA LEU A 518 31.58 -0.13 -30.95
C LEU A 518 33.03 0.34 -31.17
N ALA A 519 33.26 1.65 -31.29
CA ALA A 519 34.60 2.24 -31.23
C ALA A 519 35.23 2.08 -29.83
N HIS A 520 34.48 2.42 -28.78
CA HIS A 520 34.96 2.40 -27.39
C HIS A 520 34.25 1.31 -26.57
N LYS A 521 34.62 0.04 -26.80
CA LYS A 521 33.93 -1.16 -26.24
C LYS A 521 33.90 -1.28 -24.71
N SER A 522 34.60 -0.43 -23.98
CA SER A 522 34.55 -0.33 -22.52
C SER A 522 33.62 0.78 -22.01
N LEU A 523 33.03 1.57 -22.93
CA LEU A 523 32.22 2.74 -22.63
C LEU A 523 30.74 2.52 -23.01
N CYS A 524 29.89 2.85 -22.07
CA CYS A 524 28.45 2.71 -22.13
C CYS A 524 27.78 4.06 -21.96
N LEU A 525 26.61 4.22 -22.59
CA LEU A 525 25.70 5.33 -22.32
C LEU A 525 25.34 5.37 -20.84
N ASP A 526 25.46 6.54 -20.21
CA ASP A 526 25.33 6.73 -18.76
C ASP A 526 24.67 8.08 -18.43
N SER A 527 23.80 8.10 -17.42
CA SER A 527 23.21 9.32 -16.88
C SER A 527 23.68 9.55 -15.44
N PRO A 528 24.54 10.57 -15.16
CA PRO A 528 25.13 10.80 -13.85
C PRO A 528 24.13 11.27 -12.78
N SER A 529 22.89 11.58 -13.15
CA SER A 529 21.81 11.92 -12.23
C SER A 529 20.45 11.48 -12.77
N ALA A 530 19.65 10.83 -11.93
CA ALA A 530 18.26 10.49 -12.23
C ALA A 530 17.30 11.72 -12.26
N HIS A 531 17.81 12.92 -11.97
CA HIS A 531 17.04 14.17 -11.97
C HIS A 531 17.25 14.95 -13.27
N PRO A 532 16.21 15.14 -14.10
CA PRO A 532 16.30 16.00 -15.28
C PRO A 532 16.39 17.50 -14.94
N PRO A 533 17.07 18.31 -15.77
CA PRO A 533 17.88 17.89 -16.92
C PRO A 533 19.23 17.29 -16.45
N SER A 534 19.60 16.13 -16.99
CA SER A 534 20.93 15.54 -16.78
C SER A 534 21.58 15.24 -18.11
N MET A 535 22.78 15.79 -18.35
CA MET A 535 23.58 15.50 -19.53
C MET A 535 23.93 14.02 -19.56
N ILE A 536 23.67 13.35 -20.68
CA ILE A 536 24.04 11.95 -20.88
C ILE A 536 25.45 11.90 -21.47
N MET A 537 26.25 10.99 -20.96
CA MET A 537 27.68 10.86 -21.28
C MET A 537 28.02 9.39 -21.54
N LEU A 538 29.28 9.14 -21.87
CA LEU A 538 29.84 7.79 -21.87
C LEU A 538 30.70 7.58 -20.61
N SER A 539 30.48 6.47 -19.93
CA SER A 539 31.20 6.07 -18.72
C SER A 539 31.53 4.56 -18.78
N GLY A 540 32.35 4.06 -17.87
CA GLY A 540 32.77 2.66 -17.86
C GLY A 540 31.59 1.70 -17.70
N CYS A 541 31.40 0.78 -18.64
CA CYS A 541 30.36 -0.25 -18.57
C CYS A 541 30.51 -1.12 -17.31
N HIS A 542 29.50 -1.17 -16.44
CA HIS A 542 29.62 -1.83 -15.13
C HIS A 542 28.73 -3.07 -14.91
N GLY A 543 27.78 -3.37 -15.80
CA GLY A 543 26.98 -4.60 -15.75
C GLY A 543 25.98 -4.64 -14.58
N SER A 544 25.48 -3.49 -14.14
CA SER A 544 24.63 -3.34 -12.95
C SER A 544 23.25 -2.73 -13.22
N GLY A 545 23.00 -2.21 -14.42
CA GLY A 545 21.80 -1.45 -14.75
C GLY A 545 21.81 -0.05 -14.13
N GLY A 546 20.69 0.38 -13.53
CA GLY A 546 20.58 1.70 -12.93
C GLY A 546 20.76 2.83 -13.95
N ASN A 547 21.76 3.68 -13.73
CA ASN A 547 22.18 4.79 -14.60
C ASN A 547 22.65 4.35 -16.01
N GLN A 548 22.94 3.07 -16.22
CA GLN A 548 23.27 2.49 -17.53
C GLN A 548 22.16 1.59 -18.10
N LEU A 549 20.96 1.53 -17.49
CA LEU A 549 19.83 0.73 -17.99
C LEU A 549 18.91 1.56 -18.89
N PHE A 550 19.13 1.50 -20.19
CA PHE A 550 18.29 2.16 -21.20
C PHE A 550 17.32 1.16 -21.87
N ARG A 551 16.24 1.71 -22.43
CA ARG A 551 15.25 1.00 -23.27
C ARG A 551 14.85 1.87 -24.47
N LEU A 552 14.69 1.28 -25.64
CA LEU A 552 14.12 1.92 -26.83
C LEU A 552 12.89 1.12 -27.28
N ASN A 553 11.71 1.76 -27.32
CA ASN A 553 10.48 1.10 -27.78
C ASN A 553 10.26 1.23 -29.31
N GLU A 554 9.32 0.44 -29.85
CA GLU A 554 8.92 0.46 -31.28
C GLU A 554 8.34 1.80 -31.78
N LYS A 555 8.11 2.76 -30.87
CA LYS A 555 7.62 4.11 -31.19
C LYS A 555 8.68 5.20 -31.02
N GLY A 556 9.94 4.81 -30.81
CA GLY A 556 11.08 5.73 -30.78
C GLY A 556 11.30 6.46 -29.45
N GLN A 557 10.61 6.06 -28.39
CA GLN A 557 10.92 6.53 -27.04
C GLN A 557 12.14 5.77 -26.49
N LEU A 558 13.30 6.42 -26.54
CA LEU A 558 14.47 6.07 -25.73
C LEU A 558 14.25 6.58 -24.30
N GLY A 559 14.49 5.74 -23.29
CA GLY A 559 14.27 6.11 -21.89
C GLY A 559 15.05 5.29 -20.87
N LEU A 560 15.08 5.80 -19.65
CA LEU A 560 15.77 5.26 -18.47
C LEU A 560 14.85 5.49 -17.26
N GLY A 561 14.36 4.39 -16.67
CA GLY A 561 13.30 4.46 -15.66
C GLY A 561 12.05 5.20 -16.14
N GLU A 562 11.56 6.14 -15.31
CA GLU A 562 10.47 7.08 -15.63
C GLU A 562 10.86 8.22 -16.59
N ARG A 563 12.12 8.30 -17.00
CA ARG A 563 12.66 9.44 -17.75
C ARG A 563 12.90 9.05 -19.21
N CYS A 564 12.86 10.06 -20.07
CA CYS A 564 13.05 9.93 -21.50
C CYS A 564 14.37 10.58 -21.89
N VAL A 565 14.97 10.14 -22.99
CA VAL A 565 16.14 10.77 -23.58
C VAL A 565 15.68 11.65 -24.73
N ASP A 566 16.16 12.89 -24.77
CA ASP A 566 15.97 13.80 -25.89
C ASP A 566 17.31 14.43 -26.28
N ALA A 567 17.35 15.13 -27.40
CA ALA A 567 18.57 15.73 -27.93
C ALA A 567 18.29 17.04 -28.69
N ASN A 568 19.30 17.91 -28.64
CA ASN A 568 19.48 19.07 -29.49
C ASN A 568 20.86 19.02 -30.15
N ASP A 569 21.13 19.96 -31.04
CA ASP A 569 22.32 20.06 -31.88
C ASP A 569 23.65 19.89 -31.11
N ASN A 570 23.69 20.30 -29.84
CA ASN A 570 24.90 20.31 -29.01
C ASN A 570 24.90 19.27 -27.87
N SER A 571 23.80 18.52 -27.65
CA SER A 571 23.67 17.69 -26.44
C SER A 571 22.59 16.61 -26.51
N VAL A 572 22.89 15.48 -25.85
CA VAL A 572 21.93 14.42 -25.51
C VAL A 572 21.71 14.42 -24.00
N PHE A 573 20.44 14.42 -23.57
CA PHE A 573 20.11 14.66 -22.17
C PHE A 573 18.86 13.90 -21.71
N LEU A 574 18.81 13.64 -20.40
CA LEU A 574 17.68 13.06 -19.71
C LEU A 574 16.62 14.13 -19.45
N THR A 575 15.37 13.86 -19.83
CA THR A 575 14.20 14.73 -19.67
C THR A 575 13.01 13.99 -19.02
N TYR A 576 11.99 14.72 -18.62
CA TYR A 576 10.71 14.13 -18.20
C TYR A 576 9.97 13.60 -19.44
N CYS A 577 9.48 12.36 -19.39
CA CYS A 577 8.66 11.82 -20.47
C CYS A 577 7.36 12.64 -20.63
N LYS A 578 7.00 12.96 -21.87
CA LYS A 578 5.74 13.64 -22.19
C LYS A 578 4.56 12.70 -21.92
N LEU A 579 3.64 13.10 -21.05
CA LEU A 579 2.42 12.35 -20.75
C LEU A 579 1.52 12.23 -22.00
N GLY A 580 0.75 11.15 -22.06
CA GLY A 580 -0.19 10.87 -23.14
C GLY A 580 0.42 10.42 -24.46
N THR A 581 1.74 10.16 -24.49
CA THR A 581 2.42 9.54 -25.64
C THR A 581 3.48 8.55 -25.16
N VAL A 582 3.72 7.53 -25.98
CA VAL A 582 4.83 6.57 -25.85
C VAL A 582 5.79 6.67 -27.05
N ASP A 583 5.64 7.73 -27.84
CA ASP A 583 6.43 8.01 -29.03
C ASP A 583 7.67 8.83 -28.68
N GLY A 584 8.67 8.83 -29.57
CA GLY A 584 9.87 9.65 -29.45
C GLY A 584 10.64 9.74 -30.76
N PRO A 585 11.67 10.60 -30.82
CA PRO A 585 12.38 10.89 -32.06
C PRO A 585 13.44 9.85 -32.44
N TRP A 586 13.67 8.83 -31.61
CA TRP A 586 14.79 7.89 -31.76
C TRP A 586 14.45 6.68 -32.62
N SER A 587 15.46 6.09 -33.26
CA SER A 587 15.38 4.73 -33.80
C SER A 587 16.76 4.05 -33.75
N PHE A 588 16.79 2.74 -34.01
CA PHE A 588 18.02 1.95 -34.06
C PHE A 588 18.01 1.09 -35.33
N ASP A 589 18.92 1.36 -36.26
CA ASP A 589 19.11 0.52 -37.44
C ASP A 589 20.05 -0.64 -37.08
N LYS A 590 19.55 -1.87 -37.24
CA LYS A 590 20.27 -3.11 -36.92
C LYS A 590 21.33 -3.47 -37.98
N ASN A 591 21.26 -2.87 -39.16
CA ASN A 591 22.17 -3.12 -40.29
C ASN A 591 23.42 -2.23 -40.20
N THR A 592 23.23 -0.92 -40.03
CA THR A 592 24.33 0.06 -39.88
C THR A 592 24.85 0.13 -38.44
N GLN A 593 24.07 -0.38 -37.48
CA GLN A 593 24.30 -0.31 -36.03
C GLN A 593 24.23 1.12 -35.45
N GLN A 594 23.59 2.06 -36.16
CA GLN A 594 23.43 3.44 -35.72
C GLN A 594 22.20 3.63 -34.83
N MET A 595 22.32 4.51 -33.83
CA MET A 595 21.19 5.13 -33.13
C MET A 595 20.88 6.46 -33.80
N LEU A 596 19.66 6.64 -34.32
CA LEU A 596 19.26 7.84 -35.06
C LEU A 596 18.30 8.71 -34.24
N ASN A 597 18.31 10.03 -34.46
CA ASN A 597 17.35 11.00 -33.95
C ASN A 597 17.04 12.01 -35.06
N LYS A 598 15.77 12.13 -35.49
CA LYS A 598 15.30 13.09 -36.52
C LYS A 598 16.08 13.07 -37.86
N GLY A 599 16.81 11.99 -38.17
CA GLY A 599 17.64 11.85 -39.38
C GLY A 599 19.14 12.09 -39.18
N GLN A 600 19.57 12.51 -37.99
CA GLN A 600 20.97 12.54 -37.55
C GLN A 600 21.32 11.27 -36.76
N CYS A 601 22.61 10.95 -36.67
CA CYS A 601 23.13 9.80 -35.93
C CYS A 601 23.81 10.23 -34.62
N LEU A 602 23.59 9.45 -33.57
CA LEU A 602 24.27 9.58 -32.28
C LEU A 602 25.76 9.27 -32.45
N SER A 603 26.64 10.24 -32.21
CA SER A 603 28.09 10.09 -32.33
C SER A 603 28.81 10.47 -31.04
N TYR A 604 29.93 9.81 -30.78
CA TYR A 604 30.84 10.12 -29.67
C TYR A 604 32.23 10.51 -30.17
N HIS A 605 32.57 11.79 -30.05
CA HIS A 605 33.85 12.35 -30.51
C HIS A 605 34.39 13.35 -29.48
N ASP A 606 35.72 13.44 -29.31
CA ASP A 606 36.39 14.33 -28.35
C ASP A 606 35.82 14.29 -26.92
N SER A 607 35.40 13.10 -26.47
CA SER A 607 34.70 12.86 -25.19
C SER A 607 33.30 13.49 -25.04
N GLN A 608 32.71 13.98 -26.13
CA GLN A 608 31.36 14.54 -26.18
C GLN A 608 30.39 13.58 -26.89
N LEU A 609 29.12 13.60 -26.47
CA LEU A 609 28.03 12.82 -27.06
C LEU A 609 27.01 13.77 -27.71
N LEU A 610 26.88 13.67 -29.04
CA LEU A 610 26.15 14.64 -29.86
C LEU A 610 25.43 13.97 -31.05
N LEU A 611 24.67 14.76 -31.81
CA LEU A 611 24.08 14.33 -33.07
C LEU A 611 24.91 14.84 -34.25
N ALA A 612 25.23 13.96 -35.19
CA ALA A 612 26.04 14.23 -36.38
C ALA A 612 25.34 13.72 -37.66
N GLU A 613 25.87 14.08 -38.84
CA GLU A 613 25.43 13.47 -40.09
C GLU A 613 25.77 11.97 -40.10
N CYS A 614 24.82 11.14 -40.53
CA CYS A 614 24.96 9.69 -40.52
C CYS A 614 26.03 9.20 -41.50
N SER A 615 26.95 8.38 -41.02
CA SER A 615 28.01 7.77 -41.83
C SER A 615 28.19 6.29 -41.49
N ASP A 616 28.01 5.43 -42.50
CA ASP A 616 28.17 3.97 -42.35
C ASP A 616 29.63 3.53 -42.22
N SER A 617 30.61 4.41 -42.49
CA SER A 617 32.03 4.13 -42.26
C SER A 617 32.48 4.50 -40.85
N ASP A 618 31.87 5.52 -40.24
CA ASP A 618 32.22 6.01 -38.90
C ASP A 618 31.91 4.94 -37.83
N GLN A 619 32.89 4.64 -36.98
CA GLN A 619 32.74 3.69 -35.89
C GLN A 619 32.25 4.35 -34.60
N ASN A 620 32.36 5.68 -34.49
CA ASN A 620 31.89 6.46 -33.35
C ASN A 620 30.36 6.60 -33.32
N GLN A 621 29.72 6.39 -34.47
CA GLN A 621 28.27 6.39 -34.64
C GLN A 621 27.63 5.01 -34.41
N LYS A 622 28.43 3.99 -34.08
CA LYS A 622 27.99 2.60 -34.03
C LYS A 622 27.86 2.10 -32.60
N TRP A 623 26.71 1.51 -32.33
CA TRP A 623 26.26 1.13 -31.00
C TRP A 623 25.72 -0.29 -30.99
N TYR A 624 25.78 -0.97 -29.84
CA TYR A 624 25.05 -2.21 -29.66
C TYR A 624 24.41 -2.31 -28.27
N TRP A 625 23.26 -2.98 -28.23
CA TRP A 625 22.54 -3.26 -27.00
C TRP A 625 23.14 -4.49 -26.31
N HIS A 626 23.49 -4.36 -25.04
CA HIS A 626 23.90 -5.46 -24.18
C HIS A 626 22.84 -5.72 -23.09
N PRO A 627 21.94 -6.72 -23.25
CA PRO A 627 20.86 -6.99 -22.31
C PRO A 627 21.38 -7.45 -20.94
N ILE A 628 21.35 -6.54 -19.97
CA ILE A 628 21.85 -6.76 -18.61
C ILE A 628 20.99 -7.81 -17.90
N LYS A 629 21.62 -8.86 -17.40
CA LYS A 629 20.99 -9.88 -16.55
C LYS A 629 21.53 -9.74 -15.13
N PRO A 630 20.69 -9.85 -14.08
CA PRO A 630 21.17 -9.92 -12.70
C PRO A 630 22.24 -11.00 -12.56
N LYS A 631 23.34 -10.66 -11.88
CA LYS A 631 24.46 -11.59 -11.68
C LYS A 631 23.96 -12.84 -10.95
N ARG A 632 24.13 -14.01 -11.57
CA ARG A 632 23.80 -15.29 -10.95
C ARG A 632 24.77 -15.54 -9.79
N HIS A 633 24.23 -15.47 -8.57
CA HIS A 633 24.87 -15.89 -7.32
C HIS A 633 24.29 -17.24 -6.90
#